data_AF-A0AAX2GAQ1-F1
#
_entry.id   AF-A0AAX2GAQ1-F1
#
_cell.length_a   1.000
_cell.length_b   1.000
_cell.length_c   1.000
_cell.angle_alpha   90.00
_cell.angle_beta   90.00
_cell.angle_gamma   90.00
#
_symmetry.space_group_name_H-M   'P 1'
#
loop_
_entity.id
_entity.type
_entity.pdbx_description
1 polymer ?
#
loop_
_entity_poly.entity_id
_entity_poly.type
_entity_poly.pdbx_seq_one_letter_code
_entity_poly.pdbx_strand_id
1 'polypeptide(L)'
;MKMNEIVASTQFPNTIETITKDLKALGVEKGMTIIVHSSLSSIGWISGGAVAVVEALMKVVTEEGTIIMPTQSSDLSDPKHWSRPPVPEDWWQIIRDNVPAFDSRITPTREWVK
;
A
#
# COMPACT_ATOMS: atom_id res chain seq x y z
N MET A 1 2.48 1.44 14.80
CA MET A 1 2.75 2.78 15.33
C MET A 1 1.44 3.55 15.42
N LYS A 2 1.12 4.10 16.59
CA LYS A 2 -0.04 4.98 16.78
C LYS A 2 0.26 6.36 16.18
N MET A 3 -0.76 7.13 15.81
CA MET A 3 -0.56 8.44 15.18
C MET A 3 0.31 9.38 16.03
N ASN A 4 0.08 9.41 17.35
CA ASN A 4 0.86 10.26 18.27
C ASN A 4 2.35 9.89 18.29
N GLU A 5 2.69 8.62 18.14
CA GLU A 5 4.07 8.15 18.05
C GLU A 5 4.71 8.60 16.72
N ILE A 6 3.96 8.54 15.62
CA ILE A 6 4.43 8.98 14.29
C ILE A 6 4.69 10.49 14.29
N VAL A 7 3.79 11.28 14.87
CA VAL A 7 3.99 12.74 14.99
C VAL A 7 5.20 13.04 15.86
N ALA A 8 5.33 12.37 17.01
CA ALA A 8 6.46 12.58 17.92
C ALA A 8 7.81 12.18 17.32
N SER A 9 7.86 11.19 16.42
CA SER A 9 9.07 10.77 15.73
C SER A 9 9.40 11.59 14.46
N THR A 10 8.55 12.55 14.10
CA THR A 10 8.70 13.36 12.88
C THR A 10 9.17 14.77 13.24
N GLN A 11 10.39 15.13 12.86
CA GLN A 11 10.97 16.44 13.17
C GLN A 11 10.23 17.58 12.47
N PHE A 12 9.96 17.41 11.16
CA PHE A 12 9.18 18.33 10.33
C PHE A 12 8.28 17.51 9.40
N PRO A 13 7.10 18.04 9.00
CA PRO A 13 6.22 17.35 8.08
C PRO A 13 6.92 16.91 6.80
N ASN A 14 6.71 15.66 6.41
CA ASN A 14 6.99 15.23 5.05
C ASN A 14 5.91 15.80 4.12
N THR A 15 6.31 16.29 2.95
CA THR A 15 5.42 16.81 1.92
C THR A 15 5.73 16.17 0.57
N ILE A 16 4.93 16.48 -0.45
CA ILE A 16 5.20 16.06 -1.83
C ILE A 16 6.63 16.46 -2.24
N GLU A 17 7.06 17.68 -1.91
CA GLU A 17 8.37 18.24 -2.26
C GLU A 17 9.52 17.53 -1.55
N THR A 18 9.39 17.27 -0.24
CA THR A 18 10.46 16.59 0.51
C THR A 18 10.62 15.15 0.03
N ILE A 19 9.51 14.43 -0.16
CA ILE A 19 9.52 13.05 -0.67
C ILE A 19 10.06 13.00 -2.11
N THR A 20 9.67 13.94 -2.98
CA THR A 20 10.21 14.05 -4.35
C THR A 20 11.73 14.22 -4.33
N LYS A 21 12.25 15.06 -3.44
CA LYS A 21 13.69 15.30 -3.29
C LYS A 21 14.41 14.04 -2.82
N ASP A 22 13.86 13.34 -1.83
CA ASP A 22 14.45 12.12 -1.26
C ASP A 22 14.47 10.98 -2.28
N LEU A 23 13.39 10.81 -3.06
CA LEU A 23 13.34 9.83 -4.16
C LEU A 23 14.41 10.11 -5.24
N LYS A 24 14.59 11.38 -5.62
CA LYS A 24 15.66 11.77 -6.57
C LYS A 24 17.05 11.53 -5.99
N ALA A 25 17.25 11.86 -4.70
CA ALA A 25 18.51 11.61 -4.01
C ALA A 25 18.83 10.11 -3.89
N LEU A 26 17.81 9.26 -3.80
CA LEU A 26 17.94 7.79 -3.82
C LEU A 26 18.28 7.25 -5.23
N GLY A 27 18.15 8.06 -6.28
CA GLY A 27 18.42 7.68 -7.67
C GLY A 27 17.18 7.28 -8.47
N VAL A 28 15.97 7.62 -8.01
CA VAL A 28 14.78 7.49 -8.85
C VAL A 28 14.78 8.63 -9.87
N GLU A 29 14.70 8.27 -11.14
CA GLU A 29 14.81 9.20 -12.26
C GLU A 29 13.57 9.17 -13.15
N LYS A 30 13.48 10.20 -13.99
CA LYS A 30 12.48 10.31 -15.04
C LYS A 30 12.57 9.11 -15.99
N GLY A 31 11.43 8.53 -16.36
CA GLY A 31 11.38 7.45 -17.34
C GLY A 31 11.66 6.05 -16.78
N MET A 32 11.95 5.92 -15.47
CA MET A 32 12.18 4.62 -14.87
C MET A 32 10.91 3.76 -14.84
N THR A 33 11.07 2.44 -15.02
CA THR A 33 10.05 1.44 -14.69
C THR A 33 10.36 0.89 -13.30
N ILE A 34 9.51 1.15 -12.32
CA ILE A 34 9.72 0.77 -10.92
C ILE A 34 8.53 -0.02 -10.35
N ILE A 35 8.81 -1.02 -9.53
CA ILE A 35 7.82 -1.63 -8.63
C ILE A 35 8.02 -1.12 -7.21
N VAL A 36 6.95 -0.65 -6.57
CA VAL A 36 7.01 0.00 -5.26
C VAL A 36 6.32 -0.86 -4.21
N HIS A 37 7.05 -1.09 -3.10
CA HIS A 37 6.51 -1.60 -1.84
C HIS A 37 6.76 -0.53 -0.78
N SER A 38 5.75 -0.19 0.03
CA SER A 38 5.85 0.91 0.97
C SER A 38 5.22 0.59 2.33
N SER A 39 5.71 1.27 3.35
CA SER A 39 5.12 1.35 4.68
C SER A 39 4.90 2.81 5.02
N LEU A 40 3.66 3.30 4.90
CA LEU A 40 3.38 4.73 5.05
C LEU A 40 3.83 5.27 6.41
N SER A 41 3.67 4.48 7.47
CA SER A 41 4.09 4.86 8.81
C SER A 41 5.61 4.92 9.01
N SER A 42 6.42 4.25 8.18
CA SER A 42 7.89 4.28 8.33
C SER A 42 8.51 5.56 7.77
N ILE A 43 7.77 6.32 6.96
CA ILE A 43 8.21 7.61 6.40
C ILE A 43 8.10 8.73 7.46
N GLY A 44 7.21 8.58 8.44
CA GLY A 44 6.86 9.61 9.41
C GLY A 44 5.51 10.26 9.08
N TRP A 45 5.23 11.41 9.69
CA TRP A 45 4.01 12.17 9.44
C TRP A 45 4.12 12.89 8.09
N ILE A 46 3.11 12.70 7.24
CA ILE A 46 3.08 13.23 5.87
C ILE A 46 1.85 14.11 5.73
N SER A 47 2.05 15.36 5.34
CA SER A 47 0.95 16.24 4.93
C SER A 47 0.35 15.70 3.62
N GLY A 48 -0.90 15.21 3.68
CA GLY A 48 -1.56 14.55 2.56
C GLY A 48 -1.45 13.02 2.55
N GLY A 49 -0.77 12.41 3.53
CA GLY A 49 -0.74 10.95 3.71
C GLY A 49 -0.31 10.18 2.46
N ALA A 50 -1.05 9.12 2.11
CA ALA A 50 -0.76 8.28 0.96
C ALA A 50 -0.82 9.04 -0.37
N VAL A 51 -1.73 10.02 -0.51
CA VAL A 51 -1.88 10.82 -1.72
C VAL A 51 -0.57 11.55 -2.03
N ALA A 52 0.07 12.15 -1.03
CA ALA A 52 1.32 12.87 -1.22
C ALA A 52 2.47 11.95 -1.70
N VAL A 53 2.49 10.69 -1.28
CA VAL A 53 3.49 9.69 -1.72
C VAL A 53 3.27 9.32 -3.19
N VAL A 54 2.01 9.07 -3.59
CA VAL A 54 1.65 8.75 -4.97
C VAL A 54 2.01 9.91 -5.90
N GLU A 55 1.63 11.13 -5.53
CA GLU A 55 1.97 12.35 -6.29
C GLU A 55 3.49 12.54 -6.40
N ALA A 56 4.25 12.32 -5.33
CA ALA A 56 5.70 12.44 -5.37
C ALA A 56 6.34 11.39 -6.31
N LEU A 57 5.88 10.14 -6.29
CA LEU A 57 6.33 9.10 -7.21
C LEU A 57 6.03 9.49 -8.67
N MET A 58 4.80 9.90 -8.96
CA MET A 58 4.39 10.35 -10.30
C MET A 58 5.20 11.57 -10.76
N LYS A 59 5.52 12.51 -9.87
CA LYS A 59 6.33 13.70 -10.16
C LYS A 59 7.78 13.38 -10.48
N VAL A 60 8.36 12.33 -9.89
CA VAL A 60 9.75 11.92 -10.18
C VAL A 60 9.83 11.08 -11.45
N VAL A 61 8.98 10.06 -11.57
CA VAL A 61 9.02 9.09 -12.67
C VAL A 61 8.43 9.67 -13.96
N THR A 62 7.41 10.53 -13.85
CA THR A 62 6.65 11.14 -14.95
C THR A 62 5.90 10.13 -15.83
N GLU A 63 5.11 10.63 -16.78
CA GLU A 63 4.38 9.81 -17.75
C GLU A 63 5.29 9.05 -18.73
N GLU A 64 6.58 9.41 -18.82
CA GLU A 64 7.56 8.67 -19.62
C GLU A 64 8.03 7.38 -18.95
N GLY A 65 7.76 7.20 -17.65
CA GLY A 65 8.11 6.00 -16.89
C GLY A 65 6.91 5.13 -16.57
N THR A 66 7.09 4.19 -15.65
CA THR A 66 6.01 3.28 -15.23
C THR A 66 6.16 2.94 -13.75
N ILE A 67 5.06 3.08 -13.00
CA ILE A 67 5.00 2.71 -11.58
C ILE A 67 4.07 1.49 -11.45
N ILE A 68 4.57 0.44 -10.84
CA ILE A 68 3.84 -0.80 -10.56
C ILE A 68 3.71 -0.94 -9.04
N MET A 69 2.53 -1.35 -8.56
CA MET A 69 2.31 -1.75 -7.17
C MET A 69 1.58 -3.09 -7.12
N PRO A 70 1.91 -3.99 -6.19
CA PRO A 70 1.17 -5.22 -6.00
C PRO A 70 -0.20 -4.94 -5.37
N THR A 71 -1.27 -5.42 -5.99
CA THR A 71 -2.66 -5.26 -5.53
C THR A 71 -3.30 -6.60 -5.12
N GLN A 72 -2.57 -7.39 -4.35
CA GLN A 72 -3.00 -8.73 -3.93
C GLN A 72 -4.24 -8.70 -3.02
N SER A 73 -5.18 -9.61 -3.25
CA SER A 73 -6.45 -9.77 -2.53
C SER A 73 -6.59 -11.19 -1.95
N SER A 74 -5.64 -11.60 -1.09
CA SER A 74 -5.56 -13.00 -0.61
C SER A 74 -6.77 -13.50 0.17
N ASP A 75 -7.63 -12.59 0.64
CA ASP A 75 -8.85 -12.93 1.38
C ASP A 75 -9.92 -13.61 0.48
N LEU A 76 -9.71 -13.63 -0.85
CA LEU A 76 -10.54 -14.37 -1.81
C LEU A 76 -10.05 -15.82 -2.05
N SER A 77 -9.00 -16.27 -1.37
CA SER A 77 -8.45 -17.63 -1.52
C SER A 77 -9.29 -18.70 -0.79
N ASP A 78 -9.02 -19.98 -1.04
CA ASP A 78 -9.70 -21.07 -0.31
C ASP A 78 -9.40 -21.00 1.20
N PRO A 79 -10.42 -20.90 2.06
CA PRO A 79 -10.24 -20.74 3.50
C PRO A 79 -9.55 -21.92 4.18
N LYS A 80 -9.51 -23.10 3.52
CA LYS A 80 -8.75 -24.26 3.98
C LYS A 80 -7.26 -23.95 4.23
N HIS A 81 -6.70 -22.97 3.51
CA HIS A 81 -5.29 -22.61 3.63
C HIS A 81 -5.04 -21.42 4.57
N TRP A 82 -6.08 -20.85 5.18
CA TRP A 82 -5.94 -19.71 6.06
C TRP A 82 -5.37 -20.12 7.42
N SER A 83 -4.37 -19.38 7.88
CA SER A 83 -3.69 -19.62 9.16
C SER A 83 -3.46 -18.34 9.97
N ARG A 84 -3.91 -17.18 9.46
CA ARG A 84 -3.67 -15.85 10.05
C ARG A 84 -4.90 -14.94 10.02
N PRO A 85 -5.92 -15.21 10.83
CA PRO A 85 -6.15 -16.46 11.58
C PRO A 85 -6.78 -17.55 10.70
N PRO A 86 -6.86 -18.82 11.14
CA PRO A 86 -7.75 -19.80 10.54
C PRO A 86 -9.22 -19.50 10.89
N VAL A 87 -10.15 -20.11 10.15
CA VAL A 87 -11.60 -20.11 10.45
C VAL A 87 -12.11 -21.55 10.60
N PRO A 88 -13.20 -21.80 11.35
CA PRO A 88 -13.78 -23.13 11.50
C PRO A 88 -14.06 -23.82 10.16
N GLU A 89 -13.82 -25.13 10.07
CA GLU A 89 -13.98 -25.91 8.84
C GLU A 89 -15.42 -25.90 8.31
N ASP A 90 -16.41 -25.89 9.20
CA ASP A 90 -17.83 -25.79 8.85
C ASP A 90 -18.18 -24.47 8.12
N TRP A 91 -17.31 -23.45 8.19
CA TRP A 91 -17.51 -22.19 7.46
C TRP A 91 -16.93 -22.22 6.04
N TRP A 92 -16.05 -23.17 5.73
CA TRP A 92 -15.29 -23.13 4.48
C TRP A 92 -16.18 -23.17 3.25
N GLN A 93 -17.16 -24.08 3.21
CA GLN A 93 -18.05 -24.17 2.05
C GLN A 93 -18.97 -22.95 1.96
N ILE A 94 -19.45 -22.43 3.10
CA ILE A 94 -20.23 -21.18 3.14
C ILE A 94 -19.42 -20.03 2.54
N ILE A 95 -18.14 -19.90 2.88
CA ILE A 95 -17.24 -18.89 2.31
C ILE A 95 -17.07 -19.11 0.80
N ARG A 96 -16.79 -20.33 0.34
CA ARG A 96 -16.63 -20.62 -1.10
C ARG A 96 -17.87 -20.26 -1.92
N ASP A 97 -19.05 -20.53 -1.38
CA ASP A 97 -20.32 -20.29 -2.07
C ASP A 97 -20.74 -18.81 -2.07
N ASN A 98 -20.22 -18.00 -1.13
CA ASN A 98 -20.71 -16.64 -0.88
C ASN A 98 -19.66 -15.53 -1.00
N VAL A 99 -18.36 -15.84 -1.07
CA VAL A 99 -17.33 -14.81 -1.24
C VAL A 99 -17.58 -14.06 -2.57
N PRO A 100 -17.66 -12.72 -2.57
CA PRO A 100 -17.86 -11.98 -3.80
C PRO A 100 -16.72 -12.26 -4.80
N ALA A 101 -17.08 -12.43 -6.06
CA ALA A 101 -16.10 -12.57 -7.14
C ALA A 101 -15.21 -11.33 -7.23
N PHE A 102 -13.98 -11.52 -7.72
CA PHE A 102 -13.05 -10.42 -7.95
C PHE A 102 -13.57 -9.44 -9.01
N ASP A 103 -13.53 -8.14 -8.71
CA ASP A 103 -13.69 -7.04 -9.66
C ASP A 103 -12.49 -6.09 -9.47
N SER A 104 -11.74 -5.84 -10.55
CA SER A 104 -10.52 -5.04 -10.51
C SER A 104 -10.72 -3.58 -10.09
N ARG A 105 -11.96 -3.09 -10.11
CA ARG A 105 -12.30 -1.70 -9.74
C ARG A 105 -12.80 -1.58 -8.31
N ILE A 106 -13.15 -2.68 -7.65
CA ILE A 106 -13.89 -2.66 -6.37
C ILE A 106 -13.23 -3.55 -5.32
N THR A 107 -12.68 -4.70 -5.70
CA THR A 107 -12.08 -5.63 -4.73
C THR A 107 -10.90 -4.95 -4.03
N PRO A 108 -10.95 -4.79 -2.70
CA PRO A 108 -9.87 -4.16 -1.97
C PRO A 108 -8.61 -5.04 -2.03
N THR A 109 -7.46 -4.38 -2.00
CA THR A 109 -6.22 -5.07 -1.62
C THR A 109 -6.32 -5.51 -0.17
N ARG A 110 -5.65 -6.60 0.20
CA ARG A 110 -5.71 -7.13 1.57
C ARG A 110 -5.37 -6.04 2.60
N GLU A 111 -6.32 -5.71 3.46
CA GLU A 111 -6.05 -4.86 4.62
C GLU A 111 -5.58 -5.73 5.79
N TRP A 112 -4.52 -5.28 6.47
CA TRP A 112 -4.18 -5.82 7.78
C TRP A 112 -5.19 -5.27 8.78
N VAL A 113 -6.18 -6.09 9.16
CA VAL A 113 -6.97 -5.81 10.37
C VAL A 113 -5.97 -5.84 11.53
N LYS A 114 -5.67 -4.66 12.08
CA LYS A 114 -4.83 -4.48 13.27
C LYS A 114 -5.59 -4.86 14.53
#